data_AF-A0A978RY68-F1
#
_entry.id   AF-A0A978RY68-F1
#
_cell.length_a   1.000
_cell.length_b   1.000
_cell.length_c   1.000
_cell.angle_alpha   90.00
_cell.angle_beta   90.00
_cell.angle_gamma   90.00
#
_symmetry.space_group_name_H-M   'P 1'
#
loop_
_entity.id
_entity.type
_entity.pdbx_description
1 polymer ?
#
loop_
_entity_poly.entity_id
_entity_poly.type
_entity_poly.pdbx_seq_one_letter_code
_entity_poly.pdbx_strand_id
1 'polypeptide(L)' 'IINCHDIASRGVVGRQVFIEMHAIVDAPDVATAHKITEEVEARLEARFAPVRVWIHIEPPEYKSDRITYDTASGQET' A
#
# COMPACT_ATOMS: atom_id res chain seq x y z
N ILE A 1 -0.52 11.72 -5.29
CA ILE A 1 0.25 10.44 -5.40
C ILE A 1 0.96 10.48 -6.75
N ILE A 2 2.29 10.36 -6.76
CA ILE A 2 3.12 10.26 -7.98
C ILE A 2 3.29 8.79 -8.38
N ASN A 3 3.53 7.91 -7.40
CA ASN A 3 3.74 6.48 -7.62
C ASN A 3 3.19 5.67 -6.43
N CYS A 4 2.73 4.44 -6.68
CA CYS A 4 2.36 3.46 -5.66
C CYS A 4 2.79 2.07 -6.13
N HIS A 5 3.53 1.33 -5.31
CA HIS A 5 4.13 0.04 -5.65
C HIS A 5 4.35 -0.84 -4.40
N ASP A 6 4.90 -2.04 -4.60
CA ASP A 6 5.04 -3.13 -3.59
C ASP A 6 3.75 -3.31 -2.77
N ILE A 7 2.62 -3.39 -3.48
CA ILE A 7 1.30 -3.51 -2.86
C ILE A 7 1.08 -4.97 -2.50
N ALA A 8 0.97 -5.25 -1.20
CA ALA A 8 0.51 -6.54 -0.71
C ALA A 8 -0.85 -6.37 -0.03
N SER A 9 -1.72 -7.35 -0.24
CA SER A 9 -3.01 -7.41 0.43
C SER A 9 -3.33 -8.82 0.87
N ARG A 10 -4.02 -8.94 2.01
CA ARG A 10 -4.47 -10.21 2.55
C ARG A 10 -5.78 -10.06 3.32
N GLY A 11 -6.53 -11.14 3.42
CA GLY A 11 -7.81 -11.18 4.14
C GLY A 11 -9.02 -11.31 3.22
N VAL A 12 -10.21 -11.08 3.78
CA VAL A 12 -11.49 -11.28 3.10
C VAL A 12 -12.32 -10.00 3.19
N VAL A 13 -12.76 -9.48 2.04
CA VAL A 13 -13.63 -8.30 1.94
C VAL A 13 -14.92 -8.52 2.72
N GLY A 14 -15.34 -7.51 3.48
CA GLY A 14 -16.50 -7.60 4.39
C GLY A 14 -16.23 -8.33 5.71
N ARG A 15 -15.00 -8.82 5.94
CA ARG A 15 -14.58 -9.38 7.24
C ARG A 15 -13.40 -8.66 7.86
N GLN A 16 -12.25 -8.70 7.21
CA GLN A 16 -11.04 -7.95 7.57
C GLN A 16 -10.07 -8.07 6.41
N VAL A 17 -9.62 -6.92 5.91
CA VAL A 17 -8.56 -6.82 4.91
C VAL A 17 -7.36 -6.08 5.52
N PHE A 18 -6.17 -6.49 5.16
CA PHE A 18 -4.93 -5.78 5.43
C PHE A 18 -4.29 -5.41 4.11
N ILE A 19 -3.85 -4.17 3.98
CA ILE A 19 -3.18 -3.65 2.80
C ILE A 19 -1.89 -2.97 3.27
N GLU A 20 -0.77 -3.29 2.64
CA GLU A 20 0.48 -2.56 2.80
C GLU A 20 0.97 -2.12 1.41
N MET A 21 1.55 -0.93 1.34
CA MET A 21 2.04 -0.36 0.09
C MET A 21 3.13 0.68 0.32
N HIS A 22 3.92 0.91 -0.71
CA HIS A 22 4.86 2.01 -0.79
C HIS A 22 4.28 3.09 -1.70
N ALA A 23 4.44 4.36 -1.32
CA ALA A 23 3.89 5.49 -2.07
C ALA A 23 4.89 6.64 -2.17
N ILE A 24 5.03 7.20 -3.37
CA ILE A 24 5.71 8.48 -3.60
C ILE A 24 4.63 9.53 -3.76
N VAL A 25 4.70 10.61 -2.97
CA VAL A 25 3.74 11.71 -3.01
C VAL A 25 4.42 13.01 -3.41
N ASP A 26 3.70 13.84 -4.15
CA ASP A 26 4.09 15.23 -4.38
C ASP A 26 3.60 16.03 -3.16
N ALA A 27 4.48 16.23 -2.19
CA ALA A 27 4.15 16.95 -0.97
C ALA A 27 5.36 17.78 -0.51
N PRO A 28 5.18 19.08 -0.19
CA PRO A 28 6.27 19.94 0.25
C PRO A 28 6.72 19.67 1.69
N ASP A 29 5.89 19.00 2.49
CA ASP A 29 6.16 18.71 3.90
C ASP A 29 5.45 17.42 4.37
N VAL A 30 5.85 16.94 5.55
CA VAL A 30 5.32 15.71 6.17
C VAL A 30 3.82 15.84 6.47
N ALA A 31 3.34 17.03 6.85
CA ALA A 31 1.93 17.24 7.18
C ALA A 31 1.03 17.08 5.94
N THR A 32 1.48 17.58 4.80
CA THR A 32 0.80 17.43 3.51
C THR A 32 0.85 15.99 3.02
N ALA A 33 2.00 15.33 3.18
CA ALA A 33 2.14 13.90 2.88
C ALA A 33 1.18 13.05 3.71
N HIS A 34 1.04 13.35 5.00
CA HIS A 34 0.11 12.68 5.91
C HIS A 34 -1.37 12.85 5.48
N LYS A 35 -1.79 14.07 5.12
CA LYS A 35 -3.14 14.31 4.61
C LYS A 35 -3.44 13.52 3.34
N ILE A 36 -2.47 13.42 2.44
CA ILE A 36 -2.61 12.59 1.24
C ILE A 36 -2.82 11.12 1.64
N THR A 37 -2.08 10.60 2.62
CA THR A 37 -2.28 9.22 3.09
C THR A 37 -3.63 9.02 3.79
N GLU A 38 -4.11 9.97 4.59
CA GLU A 38 -5.45 9.93 5.20
C GLU A 38 -6.55 9.83 4.13
N GLU A 39 -6.45 10.62 3.05
CA GLU A 39 -7.40 10.55 1.94
C GLU A 39 -7.37 9.19 1.21
N VAL A 40 -6.20 8.60 1.06
CA VAL A 40 -6.06 7.26 0.46
C VAL A 40 -6.68 6.20 1.37
N GLU A 41 -6.40 6.26 2.67
CA GLU A 41 -6.97 5.37 3.68
C GLU A 41 -8.50 5.45 3.69
N ALA A 42 -9.07 6.66 3.71
CA ALA A 42 -10.52 6.86 3.69
C ALA A 42 -11.19 6.26 2.44
N ARG A 43 -10.54 6.37 1.26
CA ARG A 43 -11.05 5.77 0.03
C ARG A 43 -10.98 4.25 0.05
N LEU A 44 -9.92 3.69 0.63
CA LEU A 44 -9.78 2.23 0.79
C LEU A 44 -10.78 1.70 1.82
N GLU A 45 -11.01 2.44 2.91
CA GLU A 45 -12.01 2.11 3.92
C GLU A 45 -13.42 2.10 3.33
N ALA A 46 -13.80 3.15 2.60
CA ALA A 46 -15.11 3.21 1.96
C ALA A 46 -15.41 2.02 1.02
N ARG A 47 -14.37 1.39 0.44
CA ARG A 47 -14.51 0.30 -0.53
C ARG A 47 -14.31 -1.10 0.06
N PHE A 48 -13.47 -1.23 1.06
CA PHE A 48 -13.00 -2.53 1.56
C PHE A 48 -13.23 -2.73 3.05
N ALA A 49 -13.97 -1.84 3.70
CA ALA A 49 -14.25 -1.95 5.13
C ALA A 49 -14.79 -3.33 5.53
N PRO A 50 -14.33 -3.87 6.67
CA PRO A 50 -13.27 -3.32 7.53
C PRO A 50 -11.87 -3.61 6.96
N VAL A 51 -11.02 -2.58 6.89
CA VAL A 51 -9.67 -2.64 6.32
C VAL A 51 -8.65 -1.96 7.24
N ARG A 52 -7.42 -2.48 7.26
CA ARG A 52 -6.25 -1.82 7.87
C ARG A 52 -5.21 -1.58 6.79
N VAL A 53 -4.78 -0.35 6.65
CA VAL A 53 -3.84 0.07 5.60
C VAL A 53 -2.55 0.58 6.25
N TRP A 54 -1.40 0.18 5.70
CA TRP A 54 -0.10 0.78 6.00
C TRP A 54 0.50 1.35 4.73
N ILE A 55 0.82 2.65 4.74
CA ILE A 55 1.43 3.34 3.61
C ILE A 55 2.83 3.80 4.02
N HIS A 56 3.87 3.22 3.42
CA HIS A 56 5.23 3.71 3.55
C HIS A 56 5.45 4.84 2.54
N ILE A 57 5.70 6.06 3.00
CA ILE A 57 6.00 7.18 2.10
C ILE A 57 7.49 7.19 1.75
N GLU A 58 7.81 7.18 0.46
CA GLU A 58 9.17 7.23 -0.05
C GLU A 58 9.46 8.53 -0.80
N PRO A 59 10.72 9.02 -0.76
CA PRO A 59 11.12 10.17 -1.57
C PRO A 59 11.21 9.80 -3.07
N PRO A 60 11.03 10.77 -3.99
CA PRO A 60 11.01 10.51 -5.44
C PRO A 60 12.30 9.89 -6.02
N GLU A 61 13.43 10.13 -5.37
CA GLU A 61 14.74 9.60 -5.78
C GLU A 61 14.98 8.16 -5.31
N TYR A 62 14.05 7.59 -4.54
CA TYR A 62 14.19 6.23 -4.05
C TYR A 62 14.01 5.20 -5.19
N LYS A 63 14.99 4.32 -5.33
CA LYS A 63 14.90 3.10 -6.14
C LYS A 63 15.00 1.91 -5.20
N SER A 64 13.94 1.12 -5.10
CA SER A 64 13.99 -0.17 -4.41
C SER A 64 14.54 -1.24 -5.36
N ASP A 65 15.55 -2.01 -4.91
CA ASP A 65 16.10 -3.17 -5.62
C ASP A 65 15.23 -4.44 -5.44
N ARG A 66 14.09 -4.35 -4.73
CA ARG A 66 13.27 -5.51 -4.39
C ARG A 66 12.27 -5.85 -5.50
N ILE A 67 12.54 -6.95 -6.21
CA ILE A 67 11.56 -7.64 -7.06
C ILE A 67 10.81 -8.64 -6.18
N THR A 68 9.56 -8.33 -5.80
CA THR A 68 8.70 -9.30 -5.11
C THR A 68 8.04 -10.21 -6.17
N TYR A 69 8.70 -11.31 -6.52
CA TYR A 69 8.07 -12.47 -7.14
C TYR A 69 8.52 -13.73 -6.37
N ASP A 70 7.67 -14.22 -5.46
CA ASP A 70 7.68 -15.63 -5.09
C ASP A 70 6.45 -16.27 -5.72
N THR A 71 6.68 -16.95 -6.83
CA THR A 71 5.78 -17.98 -7.35
C THR A 71 6.54 -19.30 -7.27
N ALA A 72 6.82 -19.78 -6.07
CA ALA A 72 7.34 -21.13 -5.87
C ALA A 72 6.25 -22.09 -5.36
N SER A 73 5.61 -22.73 -6.34
CA SER A 73 5.30 -24.17 -6.38
C SER A 73 4.48 -24.79 -5.25
N GLY A 74 3.15 -24.84 -5.45
CA GLY A 74 2.40 -26.02 -5.08
C GLY A 74 2.73 -27.18 -6.02
N GLN A 75 3.60 -28.10 -5.61
CA GLN A 75 3.60 -29.47 -6.12
C GLN A 75 2.85 -30.33 -5.11
N GLU A 76 1.60 -30.64 -5.42
CA GLU A 76 0.87 -31.76 -4.83
C GLU A 76 1.45 -33.07 -5.39
N THR A 77 1.85 -33.98 -4.51
CA THR A 77 1.86 -35.44 -4.72
C THR A 77 1.25 -36.09 -3.50
#